data_AF-A0A0F7WYC5-F1
#
_entry.id   AF-A0A0F7WYC5-F1
#
_cell.length_a   1.000
_cell.length_b   1.000
_cell.length_c   1.000
_cell.angle_alpha   90.00
_cell.angle_beta   90.00
_cell.angle_gamma   90.00
#
_symmetry.space_group_name_H-M   'P 1'
#
loop_
_entity.id
_entity.type
_entity.pdbx_description
1 polymer ?
#
loop_
_entity_poly.entity_id
_entity_poly.type
_entity_poly.pdbx_seq_one_letter_code
_entity_poly.pdbx_strand_id
1 'polypeptide(L)'
;MPDKKAQITFSLPEVMSAIHQGKIVALPTDTVYGFVLSLYASEAEERLYALKDREPSKAFALYVNSIEDIENISGYPLSPTAKKLAQLFPGAITLVVKHRNPRFPKETLAFRIVDHSVVREIVDHCGTLIGTSANLSEFPSALTAQEVFADFADHDLCIFDGPCSHGLESTVVASDPLYIYREGLISRSVIENIAGTEAKIFHRTSHAFSKHIKIYTVKNQEQLVSFLSGSLDFKGVVCEHPKPKNFYTRLREALKKKTPSIVFIYDINTSDYPELFPFLSPYYIE
;
A
#
# COMPACT_ATOMS: atom_id res chain seq x y z
N MET A 1 28.24 -15.39 -5.65
CA MET A 1 27.06 -14.58 -5.32
C MET A 1 26.36 -15.29 -4.18
N PRO A 2 25.90 -14.62 -3.11
CA PRO A 2 25.04 -15.31 -2.15
C PRO A 2 23.81 -15.83 -2.90
N ASP A 3 23.43 -17.08 -2.64
CA ASP A 3 22.22 -17.65 -3.23
C ASP A 3 21.03 -16.79 -2.83
N LYS A 4 20.30 -16.28 -3.82
CA LYS A 4 19.09 -15.49 -3.58
C LYS A 4 18.11 -16.34 -2.78
N LYS A 5 17.59 -15.77 -1.69
CA LYS A 5 16.70 -16.49 -0.76
C LYS A 5 15.23 -16.31 -1.12
N ALA A 6 14.87 -15.21 -1.77
CA ALA A 6 13.50 -14.97 -2.22
C ALA A 6 13.16 -15.91 -3.38
N GLN A 7 11.95 -16.45 -3.40
CA GLN A 7 11.47 -17.35 -4.45
C GLN A 7 10.12 -16.89 -4.98
N ILE A 8 9.99 -16.82 -6.30
CA ILE A 8 8.72 -16.54 -6.98
C ILE A 8 8.05 -17.88 -7.31
N THR A 9 6.76 -18.00 -6.99
CA THR A 9 5.94 -19.17 -7.29
C THR A 9 4.57 -18.77 -7.85
N PHE A 10 3.94 -19.70 -8.57
CA PHE A 10 2.53 -19.63 -8.99
C PHE A 10 1.67 -20.64 -8.22
N SER A 11 2.26 -21.40 -7.29
CA SER A 11 1.60 -22.49 -6.58
C SER A 11 0.97 -21.99 -5.29
N LEU A 12 -0.36 -21.96 -5.28
CA LEU A 12 -1.13 -21.59 -4.09
C LEU A 12 -0.89 -22.53 -2.89
N PRO A 13 -0.80 -23.87 -3.07
CA PRO A 13 -0.43 -24.77 -1.98
C PRO A 13 0.94 -24.48 -1.37
N GLU A 14 1.94 -24.10 -2.18
CA GLU A 14 3.27 -23.71 -1.67
C GLU A 14 3.19 -22.46 -0.81
N VAL A 15 2.40 -21.47 -1.24
CA VAL A 15 2.15 -20.24 -0.48
C VAL A 15 1.50 -20.54 0.88
N MET A 16 0.44 -21.35 0.89
CA MET A 16 -0.23 -21.73 2.13
C MET A 16 0.71 -22.50 3.07
N SER A 17 1.53 -23.40 2.51
CA SER A 17 2.56 -24.11 3.27
C SER A 17 3.58 -23.15 3.87
N ALA A 18 4.04 -22.16 3.11
CA ALA A 18 4.97 -21.13 3.59
C ALA A 18 4.38 -20.31 4.75
N ILE A 19 3.10 -19.94 4.68
CA ILE A 19 2.40 -19.24 5.76
C ILE A 19 2.33 -20.11 7.02
N HIS A 20 1.98 -21.39 6.89
CA HIS A 20 1.95 -22.34 8.02
C HIS A 20 3.33 -22.58 8.63
N GLN A 21 4.40 -22.51 7.83
CA GLN A 21 5.78 -22.57 8.30
C GLN A 21 6.27 -21.26 8.95
N GLY A 22 5.41 -20.25 9.06
CA GLY A 22 5.77 -18.95 9.63
C GLY A 22 6.73 -18.14 8.74
N LYS A 23 6.67 -18.32 7.42
CA LYS A 23 7.42 -17.47 6.47
C LYS A 23 6.65 -16.18 6.18
N ILE A 24 7.39 -15.14 5.78
CA ILE A 24 6.80 -13.94 5.21
C ILE A 24 6.50 -14.22 3.74
N VAL A 25 5.27 -13.96 3.32
CA VAL A 25 4.81 -14.16 1.94
C VAL A 25 4.43 -12.82 1.33
N ALA A 26 4.87 -12.55 0.11
CA ALA A 26 4.36 -11.44 -0.69
C ALA A 26 3.23 -11.91 -1.60
N LEU A 27 2.08 -11.23 -1.55
CA LEU A 27 0.89 -11.51 -2.34
C LEU A 27 0.46 -10.29 -3.15
N PRO A 28 -0.09 -10.48 -4.36
CA PRO A 28 -0.87 -9.44 -5.02
C PRO A 28 -2.15 -9.12 -4.22
N THR A 29 -2.59 -7.86 -4.27
CA THR A 29 -3.88 -7.42 -3.71
C THR A 29 -4.65 -6.57 -4.72
N ASP A 30 -5.86 -6.14 -4.37
CA ASP A 30 -6.61 -5.13 -5.12
C ASP A 30 -5.86 -3.79 -5.23
N THR A 31 -4.93 -3.51 -4.33
CA THR A 31 -4.18 -2.22 -4.31
C THR A 31 -2.75 -2.34 -4.83
N VAL A 32 -1.87 -2.91 -4.02
CA VAL A 32 -0.43 -3.07 -4.22
C VAL A 32 -0.01 -4.44 -3.70
N TYR A 33 1.21 -4.89 -3.97
CA TYR A 33 1.70 -6.11 -3.30
C TYR A 33 1.75 -5.90 -1.79
N GLY A 34 1.36 -6.93 -1.04
CA GLY A 34 1.38 -6.94 0.41
C GLY A 34 2.25 -8.07 0.95
N PHE A 35 3.02 -7.79 2.00
CA PHE A 35 3.58 -8.84 2.85
C PHE A 35 2.50 -9.33 3.80
N VAL A 36 2.39 -10.64 3.90
CA VAL A 36 1.52 -11.34 4.83
C VAL A 36 2.26 -12.41 5.61
N LEU A 37 1.76 -12.72 6.80
CA LEU A 37 2.21 -13.84 7.62
C LEU A 37 1.06 -14.32 8.51
N SER A 38 1.17 -15.54 9.03
CA SER A 38 0.20 -16.09 9.96
C SER A 38 0.11 -15.24 11.22
N LEU A 39 -1.10 -14.96 11.70
CA LEU A 39 -1.32 -14.24 12.97
C LEU A 39 -0.58 -14.88 14.16
N TYR A 40 -0.27 -16.18 14.10
CA TYR A 40 0.36 -16.94 15.17
C TYR A 40 1.89 -17.06 15.06
N ALA A 41 2.51 -16.48 14.03
CA ALA A 41 3.95 -16.56 13.80
C ALA A 41 4.68 -15.33 14.37
N SER A 42 4.84 -15.25 15.70
CA SER A 42 5.45 -14.10 16.39
C SER A 42 6.87 -13.79 15.89
N GLU A 43 7.70 -14.82 15.66
CA GLU A 43 9.04 -14.62 15.11
C GLU A 43 9.01 -14.03 13.68
N ALA A 44 8.01 -14.40 12.88
CA ALA A 44 7.84 -13.84 11.54
C ALA A 44 7.41 -12.38 11.61
N GLU A 45 6.54 -12.04 12.57
CA GLU A 45 6.11 -10.67 12.82
C GLU A 45 7.30 -9.78 13.23
N GLU A 46 8.17 -10.25 14.13
CA GLU A 46 9.42 -9.55 14.49
C GLU A 46 10.33 -9.34 13.28
N ARG A 47 10.51 -10.39 12.45
CA ARG A 47 11.27 -10.26 11.20
C ARG A 47 10.64 -9.27 10.24
N LEU A 48 9.31 -9.22 10.15
CA LEU A 48 8.61 -8.27 9.29
C LEU A 48 8.79 -6.83 9.80
N TYR A 49 8.74 -6.60 11.11
CA TYR A 49 9.05 -5.30 11.71
C TYR A 49 10.48 -4.85 11.38
N ALA A 50 11.46 -5.75 11.51
CA ALA A 50 12.85 -5.47 11.15
C ALA A 50 13.03 -5.21 9.65
N LEU A 51 12.42 -6.04 8.79
CA LEU A 51 12.44 -5.89 7.33
C LEU A 51 11.86 -4.54 6.88
N LYS A 52 10.84 -4.07 7.60
CA LYS A 52 10.12 -2.82 7.34
C LYS A 52 10.67 -1.62 8.08
N ASP A 53 11.80 -1.74 8.79
CA ASP A 53 12.36 -0.71 9.66
C ASP A 53 11.26 0.10 10.39
N ARG A 54 10.34 -0.65 11.01
CA ARG A 54 9.06 -0.11 11.48
C ARG A 54 9.02 -0.15 13.00
N GLU A 55 8.64 0.98 13.59
CA GLU A 55 8.39 1.03 15.02
C GLU A 55 7.26 0.07 15.44
N PRO A 56 7.43 -0.70 16.54
CA PRO A 56 6.37 -1.53 17.12
C PRO A 56 5.11 -0.74 17.56
N SER A 57 5.20 0.59 17.63
CA SER A 57 4.07 1.49 17.87
C SER A 57 3.04 1.42 16.71
N LYS A 58 3.51 1.19 15.48
CA LYS A 58 2.70 1.16 14.26
C LYS A 58 2.28 -0.28 13.96
N ALA A 59 1.15 -0.71 14.50
CA ALA A 59 0.62 -2.05 14.21
C ALA A 59 0.40 -2.29 12.70
N PHE A 60 0.54 -3.54 12.27
CA PHE A 60 0.13 -3.98 10.94
C PHE A 60 -1.39 -4.20 10.86
N ALA A 61 -1.94 -4.31 9.65
CA ALA A 61 -3.35 -4.60 9.48
C ALA A 61 -3.60 -6.11 9.59
N LEU A 62 -4.82 -6.49 9.96
CA LEU A 62 -5.31 -7.86 9.92
C LEU A 62 -6.15 -8.06 8.66
N TYR A 63 -5.82 -9.07 7.86
CA TYR A 63 -6.59 -9.46 6.69
C TYR A 63 -7.58 -10.54 7.08
N VAL A 64 -8.86 -10.27 6.83
CA VAL A 64 -10.01 -11.12 7.15
C VAL A 64 -10.96 -11.16 5.96
N ASN A 65 -11.94 -12.08 5.96
CA ASN A 65 -12.84 -12.26 4.82
C ASN A 65 -14.25 -11.70 5.04
N SER A 66 -14.63 -11.42 6.29
CA SER A 66 -15.96 -10.92 6.60
C SER A 66 -15.97 -9.83 7.68
N ILE A 67 -17.06 -9.07 7.73
CA ILE A 67 -17.33 -8.14 8.83
C ILE A 67 -17.49 -8.88 10.16
N GLU A 68 -18.08 -10.08 10.11
CA GLU A 68 -18.25 -10.94 11.28
C GLU A 68 -16.89 -11.31 11.90
N ASP A 69 -15.87 -11.60 11.08
CA ASP A 69 -14.49 -11.82 11.57
C ASP A 69 -13.97 -10.59 12.33
N ILE A 70 -14.22 -9.37 11.82
CA ILE A 70 -13.80 -8.12 12.47
C ILE A 70 -14.48 -7.99 13.83
N GLU A 71 -15.80 -8.20 13.90
CA GLU A 71 -16.56 -8.09 15.14
C GLU A 71 -16.15 -9.17 16.16
N ASN A 72 -15.91 -10.40 15.70
CA ASN A 72 -15.44 -11.51 16.52
C ASN A 72 -14.04 -11.26 17.08
N ILE A 73 -13.08 -10.86 16.24
CA ILE A 73 -11.70 -10.59 16.65
C ILE A 73 -11.62 -9.36 17.54
N SER A 74 -12.35 -8.28 17.21
CA SER A 74 -12.35 -7.07 18.04
C SER A 74 -13.11 -7.26 19.35
N GLY A 75 -14.08 -8.17 19.37
CA GLY A 75 -14.99 -8.40 20.49
C GLY A 75 -16.07 -7.34 20.62
N TYR A 76 -16.28 -6.48 19.61
CA TYR A 76 -17.29 -5.44 19.58
C TYR A 76 -18.03 -5.43 18.23
N PRO A 77 -19.34 -5.12 18.22
CA PRO A 77 -20.00 -4.78 16.98
C PRO A 77 -19.42 -3.49 16.40
N LEU A 78 -19.41 -3.38 15.07
CA LEU A 78 -19.01 -2.15 14.40
C LEU A 78 -19.91 -0.98 14.82
N SER A 79 -19.30 0.19 15.06
CA SER A 79 -20.04 1.43 15.31
C SER A 79 -20.90 1.81 14.09
N PRO A 80 -21.92 2.67 14.24
CA PRO A 80 -22.74 3.12 13.11
C PRO A 80 -21.89 3.70 11.96
N THR A 81 -20.87 4.50 12.27
CA THR A 81 -19.95 5.05 11.26
C THR A 81 -19.09 3.96 10.62
N ALA A 82 -18.56 3.01 11.42
CA ALA A 82 -17.80 1.88 10.88
C ALA A 82 -18.66 1.02 9.95
N LYS A 83 -19.94 0.78 10.27
CA LYS A 83 -20.88 0.03 9.41
C LYS A 83 -21.13 0.70 8.07
N LYS A 84 -21.24 2.04 8.05
CA LYS A 84 -21.35 2.79 6.79
C LYS A 84 -20.08 2.65 5.96
N LEU A 85 -18.90 2.86 6.56
CA LEU A 85 -17.62 2.74 5.85
C LEU A 85 -17.33 1.30 5.42
N ALA A 86 -17.81 0.30 6.15
CA ALA A 86 -17.68 -1.12 5.82
C ALA A 86 -18.41 -1.51 4.52
N GLN A 87 -19.30 -0.67 3.99
CA GLN A 87 -19.88 -0.86 2.65
C GLN A 87 -18.84 -0.78 1.52
N LEU A 88 -17.66 -0.22 1.81
CA LEU A 88 -16.51 -0.18 0.90
C LEU A 88 -15.68 -1.47 0.95
N PHE A 89 -16.01 -2.41 1.84
CA PHE A 89 -15.46 -3.75 1.80
C PHE A 89 -16.30 -4.65 0.89
N PRO A 90 -15.66 -5.66 0.25
CA PRO A 90 -14.21 -5.81 0.10
C PRO A 90 -13.63 -4.69 -0.77
N GLY A 91 -12.41 -4.24 -0.49
CA GLY A 91 -11.78 -3.19 -1.30
C GLY A 91 -10.67 -2.39 -0.63
N ALA A 92 -10.36 -1.24 -1.24
CA ALA A 92 -9.22 -0.39 -0.92
C ALA A 92 -9.41 0.50 0.34
N ILE A 93 -10.08 -0.03 1.36
CA ILE A 93 -10.22 0.58 2.69
C ILE A 93 -9.53 -0.28 3.75
N THR A 94 -9.08 0.34 4.82
CA THR A 94 -8.59 -0.33 6.03
C THR A 94 -9.22 0.37 7.22
N LEU A 95 -10.08 -0.34 7.94
CA LEU A 95 -10.83 0.19 9.08
C LEU A 95 -10.09 -0.03 10.38
N VAL A 96 -9.80 1.06 11.08
CA VAL A 96 -9.24 1.05 12.43
C VAL A 96 -10.38 1.10 13.43
N VAL A 97 -10.48 0.07 14.26
CA VAL A 97 -11.55 -0.09 15.25
C VAL A 97 -10.97 -0.36 16.64
N LYS A 98 -11.71 0.02 17.68
CA LYS A 98 -11.41 -0.36 19.06
C LYS A 98 -11.62 -1.86 19.25
N HIS A 99 -10.87 -2.48 20.15
CA HIS A 99 -11.06 -3.88 20.52
C HIS A 99 -10.86 -4.10 22.02
N ARG A 100 -11.26 -5.28 22.49
CA ARG A 100 -10.98 -5.79 23.85
C ARG A 100 -10.22 -7.12 23.84
N ASN A 101 -9.71 -7.51 22.68
CA ASN A 101 -8.98 -8.76 22.52
C ASN A 101 -7.62 -8.69 23.25
N PRO A 102 -7.38 -9.53 24.28
CA PRO A 102 -6.17 -9.46 25.10
C PRO A 102 -4.91 -9.92 24.38
N ARG A 103 -5.04 -10.54 23.19
CA ARG A 103 -3.90 -10.91 22.34
C ARG A 103 -3.10 -9.69 21.89
N PHE A 104 -3.78 -8.57 21.64
CA PHE A 104 -3.18 -7.41 21.01
C PHE A 104 -2.92 -6.32 22.06
N PRO A 105 -1.68 -5.81 22.17
CA PRO A 105 -1.31 -4.84 23.21
C PRO A 105 -1.74 -3.40 22.89
N LYS A 106 -2.24 -3.14 21.67
CA LYS A 106 -2.72 -1.82 21.26
C LYS A 106 -4.18 -1.63 21.68
N GLU A 107 -4.65 -0.39 21.63
CA GLU A 107 -6.07 -0.06 21.91
C GLU A 107 -6.96 -0.25 20.67
N THR A 108 -6.35 -0.24 19.49
CA THR A 108 -7.04 -0.33 18.21
C THR A 108 -6.38 -1.35 17.28
N LEU A 109 -7.19 -1.95 16.42
CA LEU A 109 -6.78 -2.86 15.37
C LEU A 109 -7.23 -2.33 14.02
N ALA A 110 -6.36 -2.47 13.02
CA ALA A 110 -6.66 -2.16 11.63
C ALA A 110 -7.08 -3.43 10.91
N PHE A 111 -8.23 -3.43 10.25
CA PHE A 111 -8.75 -4.56 9.50
C PHE A 111 -8.90 -4.23 8.03
N ARG A 112 -8.68 -5.22 7.17
CA ARG A 112 -8.91 -5.12 5.74
C ARG A 112 -9.55 -6.40 5.21
N ILE A 113 -10.59 -6.23 4.38
CA ILE A 113 -11.14 -7.30 3.54
C ILE A 113 -10.67 -7.02 2.12
N VAL A 114 -9.71 -7.83 1.66
CA VAL A 114 -9.02 -7.64 0.38
C VAL A 114 -9.93 -8.09 -0.77
N ASP A 115 -10.04 -7.27 -1.82
CA ASP A 115 -10.79 -7.61 -3.03
C ASP A 115 -9.93 -8.39 -4.04
N HIS A 116 -9.42 -9.54 -3.61
CA HIS A 116 -8.57 -10.39 -4.44
C HIS A 116 -8.84 -11.86 -4.11
N SER A 117 -9.25 -12.65 -5.10
CA SER A 117 -9.68 -14.05 -4.92
C SER A 117 -8.61 -14.91 -4.24
N VAL A 118 -7.35 -14.81 -4.69
CA VAL A 118 -6.22 -15.54 -4.09
C VAL A 118 -6.04 -15.18 -2.61
N VAL A 119 -6.17 -13.91 -2.23
CA VAL A 119 -5.99 -13.50 -0.83
C VAL A 119 -7.13 -14.04 0.02
N ARG A 120 -8.37 -14.02 -0.49
CA ARG A 120 -9.51 -14.60 0.22
C ARG A 120 -9.34 -16.09 0.43
N GLU A 121 -8.95 -16.83 -0.62
CA GLU A 121 -8.71 -18.26 -0.53
C GLU A 121 -7.61 -18.59 0.50
N ILE A 122 -6.53 -17.81 0.54
CA ILE A 122 -5.50 -17.98 1.56
C ILE A 122 -6.04 -17.71 2.97
N VAL A 123 -6.79 -16.62 3.17
CA VAL A 123 -7.39 -16.29 4.48
C VAL A 123 -8.39 -17.36 4.93
N ASP A 124 -9.15 -17.96 4.02
CA ASP A 124 -10.08 -19.06 4.34
C ASP A 124 -9.33 -20.31 4.84
N HIS A 125 -8.16 -20.62 4.26
CA HIS A 125 -7.40 -21.83 4.61
C HIS A 125 -6.41 -21.62 5.76
N CYS A 126 -5.79 -20.45 5.85
CA CYS A 126 -4.74 -20.13 6.82
C CYS A 126 -5.24 -19.34 8.03
N GLY A 127 -6.50 -18.88 7.99
CA GLY A 127 -7.08 -17.96 8.97
C GLY A 127 -6.63 -16.51 8.79
N THR A 128 -6.90 -15.68 9.80
CA THR A 128 -6.51 -14.27 9.80
C THR A 128 -5.00 -14.10 9.58
N LEU A 129 -4.64 -13.20 8.67
CA LEU A 129 -3.25 -12.87 8.37
C LEU A 129 -2.90 -11.49 8.92
N ILE A 130 -1.64 -11.32 9.34
CA ILE A 130 -1.05 -9.99 9.52
C ILE A 130 -0.58 -9.50 8.14
N GLY A 131 -0.85 -8.24 7.79
CA GLY A 131 -0.63 -7.69 6.46
C GLY A 131 -0.10 -6.25 6.43
N THR A 132 0.80 -5.96 5.49
CA THR A 132 1.32 -4.60 5.19
C THR A 132 1.75 -4.50 3.73
N SER A 133 2.01 -3.29 3.21
CA SER A 133 2.51 -3.13 1.84
C SER A 133 3.93 -3.69 1.68
N ALA A 134 4.18 -4.38 0.56
CA ALA A 134 5.48 -4.94 0.22
C ALA A 134 6.35 -3.86 -0.46
N ASN A 135 7.14 -3.18 0.36
CA ASN A 135 8.06 -2.14 -0.08
C ASN A 135 9.16 -1.91 0.93
N LEU A 136 10.31 -1.46 0.45
CA LEU A 136 11.32 -0.86 1.30
C LEU A 136 10.70 0.34 2.03
N SER A 137 11.13 0.57 3.26
CA SER A 137 10.70 1.75 4.03
C SER A 137 10.93 3.01 3.20
N GLU A 138 9.94 3.90 3.23
CA GLU A 138 9.99 5.18 2.49
C GLU A 138 10.03 5.07 0.96
N PHE A 139 10.00 3.85 0.42
CA PHE A 139 10.02 3.57 -1.02
C PHE A 139 8.59 3.29 -1.53
N PRO A 140 8.26 3.58 -2.80
CA PRO A 140 6.92 3.32 -3.33
C PRO A 140 6.58 1.84 -3.33
N SER A 141 5.30 1.51 -3.15
CA SER A 141 4.82 0.12 -3.10
C SER A 141 5.08 -0.67 -4.38
N ALA A 142 5.45 -1.93 -4.25
CA ALA A 142 5.60 -2.84 -5.39
C ALA A 142 4.22 -3.22 -5.97
N LEU A 143 4.16 -3.40 -7.28
CA LEU A 143 2.96 -3.79 -8.05
C LEU A 143 3.12 -5.13 -8.75
N THR A 144 4.34 -5.67 -8.79
CA THR A 144 4.65 -6.95 -9.42
C THR A 144 5.53 -7.80 -8.52
N ALA A 145 5.47 -9.12 -8.68
CA ALA A 145 6.36 -10.05 -7.99
C ALA A 145 7.84 -9.75 -8.28
N GLN A 146 8.15 -9.32 -9.50
CA GLN A 146 9.50 -8.95 -9.91
C GLN A 146 10.00 -7.69 -9.20
N GLU A 147 9.13 -6.71 -8.96
CA GLU A 147 9.48 -5.53 -8.16
C GLU A 147 9.74 -5.89 -6.70
N VAL A 148 8.95 -6.81 -6.11
CA VAL A 148 9.21 -7.34 -4.76
C VAL A 148 10.55 -8.08 -4.73
N PHE A 149 10.76 -8.99 -5.68
CA PHE A 149 12.00 -9.76 -5.76
C PHE A 149 13.22 -8.85 -5.96
N ALA A 150 13.12 -7.81 -6.77
CA ALA A 150 14.20 -6.86 -6.99
C ALA A 150 14.57 -6.07 -5.73
N ASP A 151 13.59 -5.80 -4.86
CA ASP A 151 13.81 -5.07 -3.60
C ASP A 151 14.29 -5.99 -2.47
N PHE A 152 13.96 -7.28 -2.52
CA PHE A 152 14.14 -8.19 -1.39
C PHE A 152 14.81 -9.53 -1.71
N ALA A 153 15.57 -9.64 -2.82
CA ALA A 153 16.16 -10.89 -3.30
C ALA A 153 16.97 -11.69 -2.25
N ASP A 154 17.61 -11.00 -1.32
CA ASP A 154 18.48 -11.60 -0.29
C ASP A 154 17.73 -12.04 0.98
N HIS A 155 16.42 -11.78 1.06
CA HIS A 155 15.57 -12.15 2.20
C HIS A 155 14.84 -13.47 1.94
N ASP A 156 14.62 -14.26 3.00
CA ASP A 156 13.83 -15.50 2.93
C ASP A 156 12.33 -15.18 2.80
N LEU A 157 11.87 -15.07 1.56
CA LEU A 157 10.51 -14.67 1.19
C LEU A 157 9.93 -15.63 0.15
N CYS A 158 8.67 -16.00 0.34
CA CYS A 158 7.87 -16.61 -0.72
C CYS A 158 7.07 -15.50 -1.43
N ILE A 159 7.15 -15.41 -2.75
CA ILE A 159 6.46 -14.39 -3.54
C ILE A 159 5.49 -15.10 -4.48
N PHE A 160 4.19 -14.88 -4.28
CA PHE A 160 3.18 -15.35 -5.22
C PHE A 160 3.09 -14.39 -6.40
N ASP A 161 3.27 -14.88 -7.62
CA ASP A 161 3.12 -14.06 -8.82
C ASP A 161 1.65 -13.95 -9.25
N GLY A 162 1.24 -12.72 -9.56
CA GLY A 162 -0.13 -12.40 -9.94
C GLY A 162 -0.38 -10.90 -10.12
N PRO A 163 -1.55 -10.53 -10.65
CA PRO A 163 -1.85 -9.14 -11.00
C PRO A 163 -2.24 -8.30 -9.78
N CYS A 164 -1.80 -7.03 -9.75
CA CYS A 164 -2.33 -5.98 -8.87
C CYS A 164 -3.12 -4.95 -9.69
N SER A 165 -4.24 -4.47 -9.14
CA SER A 165 -5.24 -3.75 -9.93
C SER A 165 -5.01 -2.24 -10.03
N HIS A 166 -4.56 -1.58 -8.95
CA HIS A 166 -4.66 -0.12 -8.85
C HIS A 166 -3.33 0.62 -8.71
N GLY A 167 -2.42 0.20 -7.84
CA GLY A 167 -1.14 0.88 -7.65
C GLY A 167 -1.14 2.16 -6.82
N LEU A 168 -2.17 2.34 -5.99
CA LEU A 168 -2.15 3.17 -4.79
C LEU A 168 -2.60 2.28 -3.62
N GLU A 169 -2.08 2.53 -2.42
CA GLU A 169 -2.47 1.75 -1.24
C GLU A 169 -3.91 2.03 -0.79
N SER A 170 -4.41 1.21 0.14
CA SER A 170 -5.72 1.43 0.77
C SER A 170 -5.77 2.70 1.63
N THR A 171 -6.94 3.31 1.68
CA THR A 171 -7.25 4.39 2.62
C THR A 171 -7.40 3.82 4.03
N VAL A 172 -6.68 4.38 5.00
CA VAL A 172 -6.68 3.93 6.41
C VAL A 172 -7.45 4.92 7.25
N VAL A 173 -8.56 4.47 7.85
CA VAL A 173 -9.51 5.34 8.56
C VAL A 173 -9.96 4.72 9.88
N ALA A 174 -9.93 5.49 10.97
CA ALA A 174 -10.69 5.20 12.19
C ALA A 174 -12.08 5.83 12.09
N SER A 175 -13.08 5.15 12.61
CA SER A 175 -14.48 5.59 12.55
C SER A 175 -14.97 6.36 13.79
N ASP A 176 -14.25 6.28 14.92
CA ASP A 176 -14.70 6.85 16.20
C ASP A 176 -13.51 7.31 17.09
N PRO A 177 -13.13 8.60 17.05
CA PRO A 177 -13.64 9.65 16.14
C PRO A 177 -13.25 9.38 14.67
N LEU A 178 -13.97 10.00 13.71
CA LEU A 178 -13.62 9.88 12.30
C LEU A 178 -12.26 10.51 12.02
N TYR A 179 -11.31 9.67 11.61
CA TYR A 179 -9.91 10.05 11.48
C TYR A 179 -9.25 9.35 10.30
N ILE A 180 -8.67 10.10 9.37
CA ILE A 180 -7.95 9.54 8.23
C ILE A 180 -6.46 9.54 8.56
N TYR A 181 -5.89 8.35 8.73
CA TYR A 181 -4.45 8.16 8.96
C TYR A 181 -3.64 8.20 7.67
N ARG A 182 -4.25 7.70 6.58
CA ARG A 182 -3.68 7.74 5.23
C ARG A 182 -4.80 7.80 4.22
N GLU A 183 -4.77 8.81 3.36
CA GLU A 183 -5.56 8.84 2.14
C GLU A 183 -4.85 7.99 1.08
N GLY A 184 -5.56 7.00 0.55
CA GLY A 184 -5.09 6.10 -0.50
C GLY A 184 -6.04 6.16 -1.69
N LEU A 185 -6.37 5.00 -2.28
CA LEU A 185 -7.25 4.92 -3.45
C LEU A 185 -8.66 5.50 -3.22
N ILE A 186 -9.16 5.44 -1.98
CA ILE A 186 -10.46 6.04 -1.63
C ILE A 186 -10.21 7.45 -1.10
N SER A 187 -10.64 8.45 -1.85
CA SER A 187 -10.42 9.85 -1.47
C SER A 187 -11.09 10.20 -0.15
N ARG A 188 -10.55 11.22 0.51
CA ARG A 188 -11.13 11.83 1.71
C ARG A 188 -12.59 12.21 1.47
N SER A 189 -12.89 12.83 0.33
CA SER A 189 -14.25 13.26 0.01
C SER A 189 -15.25 12.11 0.00
N VAL A 190 -14.86 10.93 -0.51
CA VAL A 190 -15.72 9.74 -0.47
C VAL A 190 -15.94 9.27 0.97
N ILE A 191 -14.89 9.23 1.79
CA ILE A 191 -14.98 8.85 3.21
C ILE A 191 -15.92 9.79 3.99
N GLU A 192 -15.76 11.10 3.84
CA GLU A 192 -16.56 12.11 4.53
C GLU A 192 -18.03 12.07 4.10
N ASN A 193 -18.29 11.88 2.80
CA ASN A 193 -19.64 11.73 2.26
C ASN A 193 -20.37 10.49 2.85
N ILE A 194 -19.68 9.34 2.92
CA ILE A 194 -20.26 8.11 3.48
C ILE A 194 -20.48 8.26 4.99
N ALA A 195 -19.51 8.82 5.70
CA ALA A 195 -19.61 9.02 7.14
C ALA A 195 -20.69 10.05 7.51
N GLY A 196 -20.89 11.07 6.66
CA GLY A 196 -21.77 12.20 6.89
C GLY A 196 -21.16 13.26 7.82
N THR A 197 -19.84 13.33 7.91
CA THR A 197 -19.12 14.30 8.74
C THR A 197 -17.69 14.49 8.24
N GLU A 198 -17.06 15.61 8.59
CA GLU A 198 -15.67 15.89 8.25
C GLU A 198 -14.71 15.02 9.07
N ALA A 199 -13.68 14.51 8.41
CA ALA A 199 -12.65 13.71 9.03
C ALA A 199 -11.53 14.61 9.58
N LYS A 200 -11.06 14.30 10.79
CA LYS A 200 -9.76 14.79 11.24
C LYS A 200 -8.66 14.07 10.45
N ILE A 201 -7.59 14.79 10.12
CA ILE A 201 -6.49 14.24 9.31
C ILE A 201 -5.23 14.12 10.16
N PHE A 202 -4.55 12.97 10.08
CA PHE A 202 -3.16 12.91 10.53
C PHE A 202 -2.32 13.72 9.56
N HIS A 203 -1.60 14.73 10.09
CA HIS A 203 -0.73 15.58 9.27
C HIS A 203 0.06 14.73 8.28
N ARG A 204 -0.03 15.13 7.00
CA ARG A 204 0.49 14.46 5.81
C ARG A 204 1.69 13.55 6.15
N THR A 205 1.57 12.26 5.84
CA THR A 205 2.74 11.47 5.51
C THR A 205 3.49 12.22 4.41
N SER A 206 4.60 12.89 4.77
CA SER A 206 5.54 13.33 3.77
C SER A 206 5.99 12.08 3.03
N HIS A 207 5.77 12.02 1.72
CA HIS A 207 6.32 10.97 0.90
C HIS A 207 7.84 11.08 0.97
N ALA A 208 8.48 10.28 1.81
CA ALA A 208 9.91 10.45 2.09
C ALA A 208 10.77 10.33 0.82
N PHE A 209 10.31 9.59 -0.20
CA PHE A 209 10.92 9.60 -1.52
C PHE A 209 11.07 11.00 -2.13
N SER A 210 10.20 11.97 -1.82
CA SER A 210 10.26 13.33 -2.37
C SER A 210 11.51 14.09 -1.94
N LYS A 211 12.13 13.72 -0.82
CA LYS A 211 13.44 14.25 -0.40
C LYS A 211 14.58 13.76 -1.27
N HIS A 212 14.38 12.62 -1.93
CA HIS A 212 15.39 11.89 -2.67
C HIS A 212 15.15 11.87 -4.17
N ILE A 213 14.05 12.42 -4.68
CA ILE A 213 13.77 12.52 -6.13
C ILE A 213 13.27 13.91 -6.50
N LYS A 214 13.76 14.43 -7.63
CA LYS A 214 13.23 15.64 -8.25
C LYS A 214 12.01 15.29 -9.09
N ILE A 215 10.84 15.73 -8.64
CA ILE A 215 9.56 15.52 -9.34
C ILE A 215 9.19 16.81 -10.08
N TYR A 216 9.06 16.69 -11.39
CA TYR A 216 8.56 17.74 -12.27
C TYR A 216 7.18 17.33 -12.80
N THR A 217 6.29 18.32 -12.97
CA THR A 217 4.96 18.08 -13.54
C THR A 217 4.72 19.11 -14.65
N VAL A 218 4.38 18.62 -15.83
CA VAL A 218 4.01 19.43 -17.00
C VAL A 218 2.60 19.05 -17.44
N LYS A 219 1.82 19.98 -18.00
CA LYS A 219 0.40 19.72 -18.31
C LYS A 219 0.19 18.88 -19.57
N ASN A 220 1.11 18.98 -20.53
CA ASN A 220 0.94 18.40 -21.86
C ASN A 220 2.30 18.15 -22.55
N GLN A 221 2.24 17.54 -23.73
CA GLN A 221 3.42 17.16 -24.52
C GLN A 221 4.25 18.38 -24.96
N GLU A 222 3.60 19.48 -25.32
CA GLU A 222 4.30 20.71 -25.74
C GLU A 222 5.17 21.27 -24.60
N GLN A 223 4.63 21.30 -23.39
CA GLN A 223 5.38 21.70 -22.20
C GLN A 223 6.50 20.71 -21.85
N LEU A 224 6.30 19.40 -22.06
CA LEU A 224 7.38 18.43 -21.91
C LEU A 224 8.53 18.72 -22.88
N VAL A 225 8.23 18.97 -24.15
CA VAL A 225 9.26 19.30 -25.16
C VAL A 225 10.01 20.57 -24.78
N SER A 226 9.28 21.60 -24.32
CA SER A 226 9.88 22.84 -23.82
C SER A 226 10.80 22.59 -22.61
N PHE A 227 10.34 21.81 -21.63
CA PHE A 227 11.13 21.42 -20.45
C PHE A 227 12.42 20.68 -20.82
N LEU A 228 12.32 19.67 -21.69
CA LEU A 228 13.47 18.87 -22.12
C LEU A 228 14.46 19.69 -22.96
N SER A 229 13.96 20.59 -23.81
CA SER A 229 14.81 21.48 -24.62
C SER A 229 15.56 22.51 -23.76
N GLY A 230 14.92 23.01 -22.70
CA GLY A 230 15.55 23.88 -21.71
C GLY A 230 16.46 23.13 -20.71
N SER A 231 16.32 21.82 -20.62
CA SER A 231 17.06 20.95 -19.68
C SER A 231 17.94 19.95 -20.44
N LEU A 232 18.92 20.44 -21.18
CA LEU A 232 19.81 19.64 -22.06
C LEU A 232 20.49 18.44 -21.35
N ASP A 233 20.62 18.48 -20.02
CA ASP A 233 21.23 17.42 -19.20
C ASP A 233 20.22 16.52 -18.46
N PHE A 234 18.92 16.60 -18.77
CA PHE A 234 17.91 15.77 -18.09
C PHE A 234 18.12 14.28 -18.40
N LYS A 235 18.46 13.50 -17.35
CA LYS A 235 18.66 12.04 -17.42
C LYS A 235 17.59 11.25 -16.63
N GLY A 236 16.44 11.89 -16.40
CA GLY A 236 15.35 11.34 -15.61
C GLY A 236 14.42 10.43 -16.40
N VAL A 237 13.36 9.97 -15.73
CA VAL A 237 12.29 9.18 -16.34
C VAL A 237 11.17 10.11 -16.81
N VAL A 238 10.58 9.83 -17.97
CA VAL A 238 9.37 10.50 -18.44
C VAL A 238 8.19 9.57 -18.22
N CYS A 239 7.14 10.06 -17.56
CA CYS A 239 5.88 9.35 -17.39
C CYS A 239 4.74 10.13 -18.01
N GLU A 240 4.29 9.66 -19.17
CA GLU A 240 3.11 10.19 -19.85
C GLU A 240 1.84 9.63 -19.18
N HIS A 241 0.80 10.45 -19.04
CA HIS A 241 -0.51 10.06 -18.51
C HIS A 241 -0.42 9.18 -17.24
N PRO A 242 0.16 9.68 -16.14
CA PRO A 242 0.33 8.87 -14.94
C PRO A 242 -1.03 8.38 -14.47
N LYS A 243 -1.12 7.06 -14.36
CA LYS A 243 -2.22 6.34 -13.72
C LYS A 243 -1.66 5.79 -12.41
N PRO A 244 -2.47 5.58 -11.36
CA PRO A 244 -2.07 4.90 -10.13
C PRO A 244 -1.07 3.75 -10.35
N LYS A 245 -1.40 2.79 -11.22
CA LYS A 245 -0.55 1.62 -11.51
C LYS A 245 0.78 1.90 -12.22
N ASN A 246 0.88 2.99 -12.96
CA ASN A 246 2.12 3.35 -13.66
C ASN A 246 2.97 4.32 -12.84
N PHE A 247 2.32 5.09 -11.96
CA PHE A 247 2.93 6.13 -11.16
C PHE A 247 4.05 5.55 -10.28
N TYR A 248 3.76 4.53 -9.48
CA TYR A 248 4.77 3.93 -8.61
C TYR A 248 5.86 3.18 -9.37
N THR A 249 5.55 2.44 -10.43
CA THR A 249 6.61 1.78 -11.21
C THR A 249 7.60 2.80 -11.79
N ARG A 250 7.13 3.88 -12.41
CA ARG A 250 8.02 4.94 -12.93
C ARG A 250 8.79 5.67 -11.83
N LEU A 251 8.15 5.90 -10.69
CA LEU A 251 8.80 6.49 -9.52
C LEU A 251 9.93 5.59 -8.99
N ARG A 252 9.69 4.28 -8.90
CA ARG A 252 10.68 3.26 -8.49
C ARG A 252 11.84 3.18 -9.47
N GLU A 253 11.56 3.24 -10.78
CA GLU A 253 12.60 3.31 -11.82
C GLU A 253 13.48 4.54 -11.66
N ALA A 254 12.88 5.72 -11.41
CA ALA A 254 13.60 6.97 -11.25
C ALA A 254 14.46 6.98 -9.97
N LEU A 255 13.95 6.46 -8.85
CA LEU A 255 14.68 6.37 -7.59
C LEU A 255 15.89 5.43 -7.65
N LYS A 256 15.88 4.44 -8.56
CA LYS A 256 17.03 3.54 -8.80
C LYS A 256 18.13 4.18 -9.65
N LYS A 257 17.95 5.40 -10.17
CA LYS A 257 18.97 6.14 -10.93
C LYS A 257 19.97 6.84 -10.00
N LYS A 258 21.18 7.11 -10.49
CA LYS A 258 22.20 7.89 -9.76
C LYS A 258 21.74 9.33 -9.48
N THR A 259 21.01 9.92 -10.43
CA THR A 259 20.40 11.25 -10.33
C THR A 259 18.89 11.09 -10.47
N PRO A 260 18.19 10.83 -9.36
CA PRO A 260 16.76 10.52 -9.37
C PRO A 260 15.95 11.76 -9.77
N SER A 261 15.49 11.78 -11.00
CA SER A 261 14.55 12.77 -11.52
C SER A 261 13.46 12.11 -12.35
N ILE A 262 12.27 12.66 -12.28
CA ILE A 262 11.10 12.21 -13.06
C ILE A 262 10.27 13.41 -13.49
N VAL A 263 9.77 13.37 -14.72
CA VAL A 263 8.80 14.33 -15.22
C VAL A 263 7.49 13.60 -15.55
N PHE A 264 6.40 14.07 -14.95
CA PHE A 264 5.05 13.58 -15.18
C PHE A 264 4.30 14.53 -16.08
N ILE A 265 3.61 13.99 -17.10
CA ILE A 265 2.64 14.76 -17.88
C ILE A 265 1.28 14.62 -17.21
N TYR A 266 0.90 15.58 -16.38
CA TYR A 266 -0.33 15.56 -15.56
C TYR A 266 -0.95 16.95 -15.46
N ASP A 267 -2.24 17.04 -15.78
CA ASP A 267 -3.07 18.23 -15.54
C ASP A 267 -4.24 17.82 -14.63
N ILE A 268 -4.33 18.46 -13.47
CA ILE A 268 -5.37 18.17 -12.47
C ILE A 268 -6.79 18.39 -13.00
N ASN A 269 -6.99 19.27 -13.99
CA ASN A 269 -8.32 19.62 -14.48
C ASN A 269 -8.83 18.61 -15.51
N THR A 270 -7.92 17.92 -16.19
CA THR A 270 -8.25 17.01 -17.31
C THR A 270 -7.86 15.56 -17.05
N SER A 271 -7.15 15.27 -15.97
CA SER A 271 -6.77 13.91 -15.62
C SER A 271 -7.96 13.10 -15.11
N ASP A 272 -8.08 11.87 -15.61
CA ASP A 272 -9.01 10.85 -15.09
C ASP A 272 -8.61 10.34 -13.69
N TYR A 273 -7.43 10.74 -13.17
CA TYR A 273 -6.87 10.24 -11.90
C TYR A 273 -6.60 11.38 -10.90
N PRO A 274 -7.64 12.12 -10.47
CA PRO A 274 -7.49 13.24 -9.53
C PRO A 274 -6.87 12.81 -8.18
N GLU A 275 -6.98 11.54 -7.82
CA GLU A 275 -6.35 10.94 -6.64
C GLU A 275 -4.81 10.99 -6.66
N LEU A 276 -4.17 11.23 -7.81
CA LEU A 276 -2.72 11.42 -7.91
C LEU A 276 -2.27 12.83 -7.51
N PHE A 277 -3.19 13.78 -7.40
CA PHE A 277 -2.90 15.17 -7.03
C PHE A 277 -2.01 15.32 -5.78
N PRO A 278 -2.22 14.58 -4.67
CA PRO A 278 -1.37 14.68 -3.48
C PRO A 278 0.09 14.30 -3.70
N PHE A 279 0.39 13.53 -4.76
CA PHE A 279 1.73 12.99 -5.05
C PHE A 279 2.48 13.79 -6.13
N LEU A 280 1.73 14.46 -7.03
CA LEU A 280 2.26 15.11 -8.23
C LEU A 280 2.44 16.63 -8.09
N SER A 281 2.37 17.16 -6.86
CA SER A 281 2.53 18.58 -6.61
C SER A 281 3.95 19.02 -7.00
N PRO A 282 4.10 19.91 -8.01
CA PRO A 282 5.39 20.23 -8.61
C PRO A 282 6.25 21.09 -7.67
N TYR A 283 7.57 20.92 -7.77
CA TYR A 283 8.45 22.08 -7.62
C TYR A 283 8.11 23.05 -8.76
N TYR A 284 7.50 24.18 -8.43
CA TYR A 284 7.50 25.30 -9.36
C TYR A 284 8.96 25.73 -9.50
N ILE A 285 9.55 25.50 -10.67
CA ILE A 285 10.78 26.18 -11.04
C ILE A 285 10.33 27.63 -11.27
N GLU A 286 10.76 28.54 -10.39
CA GLU A 286 10.70 29.98 -10.66
C GLU A 286 11.51 30.33 -11.91
#